data_AF-A0AAV4AGF7-F1
#
_entry.id   AF-A0AAV4AGF7-F1
#
_cell.length_a   1.000
_cell.length_b   1.000
_cell.length_c   1.000
_cell.angle_alpha   90.00
_cell.angle_beta   90.00
_cell.angle_gamma   90.00
#
_symmetry.space_group_name_H-M   'P 1'
#
loop_
_entity.id
_entity.type
_entity.pdbx_description
1 polymer ?
#
loop_
_entity_poly.entity_id
_entity_poly.type
_entity_poly.pdbx_seq_one_letter_code
_entity_poly.pdbx_strand_id
1 'polypeptide(L)'
;MTGAIFENWLRKLDRKFLLQGKSIAMVKDNCPAHPNIDDLRSIKLVFLPPNTTSLQPCDQGIINSFKHHYRTQTVRKYLDHIKYKMSSATTQPTCSETFRISVLDALYDMRSAWDKVTEQTVKKGDTRRGKSSNRNTLGICQAAGKRRLPV
;
A
#
# COMPACT_ATOMS: atom_id res chain seq x y z
N MET A 1 -5.62 -13.51 -0.37
CA MET A 1 -4.37 -14.11 -0.92
C MET A 1 -4.21 -15.48 -0.31
N THR A 2 -3.79 -16.49 -1.07
CA THR A 2 -3.50 -17.82 -0.52
C THR A 2 -2.04 -17.88 -0.05
N GLY A 3 -1.72 -18.79 0.87
CA GLY A 3 -0.34 -18.98 1.35
C GLY A 3 0.66 -19.24 0.22
N ALA A 4 0.28 -20.03 -0.79
CA ALA A 4 1.11 -20.32 -1.96
C ALA A 4 1.44 -19.07 -2.81
N ILE A 5 0.46 -18.16 -2.99
CA ILE A 5 0.68 -16.91 -3.72
C ILE A 5 1.64 -16.00 -2.92
N PHE A 6 1.44 -15.92 -1.62
CA PHE A 6 2.30 -15.15 -0.72
C PHE A 6 3.74 -15.66 -0.74
N GLU A 7 3.93 -16.97 -0.63
CA GLU A 7 5.26 -17.58 -0.63
C GLU A 7 5.99 -17.34 -1.95
N ASN A 8 5.34 -17.57 -3.09
CA ASN A 8 5.95 -17.35 -4.39
C ASN A 8 6.39 -15.89 -4.57
N TRP A 9 5.54 -14.94 -4.13
CA TRP A 9 5.90 -13.53 -4.12
C TRP A 9 7.09 -13.24 -3.19
N LEU A 10 7.08 -13.77 -1.97
CA LEU A 10 8.12 -13.52 -0.98
C LEU A 10 9.49 -14.08 -1.42
N ARG A 11 9.52 -15.28 -2.01
CA ARG A 11 10.75 -15.87 -2.56
C ARG A 11 11.32 -15.10 -3.75
N LYS A 12 10.47 -14.46 -4.57
CA LYS A 12 10.94 -13.54 -5.62
C LYS A 12 11.54 -12.28 -5.02
N LEU A 13 10.93 -11.76 -3.96
CA LEU A 13 11.44 -10.59 -3.25
C LEU A 13 12.77 -10.88 -2.53
N ASP A 14 12.91 -12.05 -1.91
CA ASP A 14 14.13 -12.51 -1.24
C ASP A 14 15.31 -12.56 -2.23
N ARG A 15 15.12 -13.22 -3.37
CA ARG A 15 16.09 -13.25 -4.47
C ARG A 15 16.50 -11.85 -4.93
N LYS A 16 15.54 -10.92 -5.05
CA LYS A 16 15.82 -9.53 -5.44
C LYS A 16 16.70 -8.82 -4.41
N PHE A 17 16.49 -9.02 -3.12
CA PHE A 17 17.33 -8.42 -2.08
C PHE A 17 18.69 -9.08 -1.97
N LEU A 18 18.76 -10.40 -2.18
CA LEU A 18 20.01 -11.14 -2.25
C LEU A 18 20.91 -10.62 -3.37
N LEU A 19 20.36 -10.43 -4.57
CA LEU A 19 21.07 -9.82 -5.70
C LEU A 19 21.49 -8.36 -5.46
N GLN A 20 20.81 -7.66 -4.54
CA GLN A 20 21.17 -6.30 -4.14
C GLN A 20 22.16 -6.26 -2.97
N GLY A 21 22.60 -7.42 -2.45
CA GLY A 21 23.44 -7.51 -1.26
C GLY A 21 22.76 -6.97 0.01
N LYS A 22 21.43 -6.98 0.05
CA LYS A 22 20.63 -6.43 1.16
C LYS A 22 20.05 -7.54 2.03
N SER A 23 20.09 -7.33 3.33
CA SER A 23 19.34 -8.11 4.31
C SER A 23 18.31 -7.23 4.99
N ILE A 24 17.07 -7.70 5.07
CA ILE A 24 15.93 -6.92 5.59
C ILE A 24 15.12 -7.74 6.60
N ALA A 25 14.52 -7.06 7.57
CA ALA A 25 13.51 -7.65 8.44
C ALA A 25 12.12 -7.23 7.95
N MET A 26 11.26 -8.21 7.65
CA MET A 26 9.87 -7.99 7.26
C MET A 26 8.95 -8.29 8.43
N VAL A 27 8.30 -7.24 8.93
CA VAL A 27 7.31 -7.33 10.00
C VAL A 27 5.94 -7.65 9.40
N LYS A 28 5.27 -8.68 9.91
CA LYS A 28 3.93 -9.09 9.44
C LYS A 28 3.01 -9.51 10.58
N ASP A 29 1.71 -9.52 10.31
CA ASP A 29 0.69 -10.04 11.22
C ASP A 29 0.68 -11.57 11.27
N ASN A 30 -0.02 -12.09 12.28
CA ASN A 30 -0.27 -13.52 12.44
C ASN A 30 -1.49 -13.99 11.62
N CYS A 31 -1.54 -13.63 10.33
CA CYS A 31 -2.63 -14.02 9.44
C CYS A 31 -2.39 -15.44 8.87
N PRO A 32 -3.38 -16.36 8.86
CA PRO A 32 -3.23 -17.71 8.29
C PRO A 32 -2.81 -17.72 6.82
N ALA A 33 -3.13 -16.66 6.06
CA ALA A 33 -2.70 -16.50 4.67
C ALA A 33 -1.20 -16.16 4.52
N HIS A 34 -0.51 -15.86 5.62
CA HIS A 34 0.91 -15.52 5.67
C HIS A 34 1.69 -16.59 6.44
N PRO A 35 1.82 -17.82 5.90
CA PRO A 35 2.51 -18.91 6.59
C PRO A 35 3.95 -18.53 6.94
N ASN A 36 4.53 -19.23 7.92
CA ASN A 36 5.96 -19.17 8.10
C ASN A 36 6.64 -19.82 6.89
N ILE A 37 7.69 -19.18 6.38
CA ILE A 37 8.40 -19.63 5.18
C ILE A 37 9.86 -19.72 5.57
N ASP A 38 10.38 -20.93 5.51
CA ASP A 38 11.77 -21.23 5.80
C ASP A 38 12.66 -21.04 4.56
N ASP A 39 13.98 -21.07 4.77
CA ASP A 39 15.01 -20.97 3.73
C ASP A 39 15.06 -19.63 2.96
N LEU A 40 14.63 -18.54 3.57
CA LEU A 40 14.87 -17.18 3.06
C LEU A 40 16.30 -16.75 3.41
N ARG A 41 17.02 -16.17 2.44
CA ARG A 41 18.44 -15.82 2.62
C ARG A 41 18.66 -14.37 3.01
N SER A 42 17.80 -13.48 2.52
CA SER A 42 17.92 -12.03 2.67
C SER A 42 16.78 -11.42 3.47
N ILE A 43 15.65 -12.12 3.62
CA ILE A 43 14.49 -11.64 4.36
C ILE A 43 14.34 -12.44 5.65
N LYS A 44 14.37 -11.75 6.79
CA LYS A 44 13.96 -12.30 8.07
C LYS A 44 12.50 -11.94 8.35
N LEU A 45 11.64 -12.93 8.55
CA LEU A 45 10.26 -12.71 8.95
C LEU A 45 10.17 -12.45 10.46
N VAL A 46 9.45 -11.40 10.83
CA VAL A 46 9.16 -11.03 12.23
C VAL A 46 7.65 -10.95 12.40
N PHE A 47 7.10 -11.81 13.26
CA PHE A 47 5.68 -11.83 13.56
C PHE A 47 5.36 -10.87 14.69
N LEU A 48 4.29 -10.09 14.50
CA LEU A 48 3.73 -9.30 15.59
C LEU A 48 2.96 -10.20 16.58
N PRO A 49 2.88 -9.82 17.86
CA PRO A 49 2.03 -10.51 18.82
C PRO A 49 0.56 -10.55 18.35
N PRO A 50 -0.25 -11.50 18.86
CA PRO A 50 -1.68 -11.50 18.62
C PRO A 50 -2.33 -10.17 19.04
N ASN A 51 -3.39 -9.74 18.34
CA ASN A 51 -4.20 -8.54 18.64
C ASN A 51 -3.49 -7.17 18.47
N THR A 52 -2.44 -7.08 17.68
CA THR A 52 -1.70 -5.81 17.47
C THR A 52 -2.03 -5.10 16.17
N THR A 53 -3.30 -5.05 15.75
CA THR A 53 -3.73 -4.36 14.52
C THR A 53 -3.31 -2.88 14.51
N SER A 54 -3.34 -2.21 15.68
CA SER A 54 -2.87 -0.82 15.81
C SER A 54 -1.34 -0.65 15.73
N LEU A 55 -0.57 -1.73 15.88
CA LEU A 55 0.90 -1.71 15.81
C LEU A 55 1.43 -2.02 14.41
N GLN A 56 0.56 -2.40 13.47
CA GLN A 56 0.97 -2.62 12.08
C GLN A 56 1.35 -1.29 11.45
N PRO A 57 2.57 -1.12 10.94
CA PRO A 57 3.03 0.20 10.48
C PRO A 57 2.27 0.70 9.24
N CYS A 58 1.65 -0.22 8.50
CA CYS A 58 0.71 0.12 7.44
C CYS A 58 -0.53 0.85 7.99
N ASP A 59 -1.07 0.38 9.12
CA ASP A 59 -2.22 0.96 9.80
C ASP A 59 -1.88 2.26 10.53
N GLN A 60 -0.61 2.51 10.85
CA GLN A 60 -0.13 3.72 11.54
C GLN A 60 0.05 4.96 10.63
N GLY A 61 -0.69 5.04 9.54
CA GLY A 61 -0.84 6.27 8.76
C GLY A 61 -0.67 6.09 7.25
N ILE A 62 0.00 5.03 6.80
CA ILE A 62 0.17 4.74 5.36
C ILE A 62 -1.19 4.45 4.74
N ILE A 63 -1.96 3.50 5.30
CA ILE A 63 -3.29 3.14 4.82
C ILE A 63 -4.23 4.33 4.88
N ASN A 64 -4.20 5.11 5.97
CA ASN A 64 -5.07 6.27 6.12
C ASN A 64 -4.76 7.35 5.07
N SER A 65 -3.49 7.69 4.88
CA SER A 65 -3.06 8.67 3.87
C SER A 65 -3.40 8.21 2.45
N PHE A 66 -3.16 6.93 2.14
CA PHE A 66 -3.54 6.36 0.86
C PHE A 66 -5.05 6.44 0.61
N LYS A 67 -5.87 5.96 1.56
CA LYS A 67 -7.33 6.01 1.48
C LYS A 67 -7.84 7.44 1.34
N HIS A 68 -7.23 8.39 2.05
CA HIS A 68 -7.58 9.80 1.92
C HIS A 68 -7.34 10.30 0.49
N HIS A 69 -6.13 10.11 -0.07
CA HIS A 69 -5.84 10.56 -1.43
C HIS A 69 -6.72 9.89 -2.49
N TYR A 70 -6.96 8.58 -2.36
CA TYR A 70 -7.82 7.82 -3.26
C TYR A 70 -9.29 8.29 -3.19
N ARG A 71 -9.83 8.53 -2.00
CA ARG A 71 -11.22 9.01 -1.86
C ARG A 71 -11.38 10.43 -2.39
N THR A 72 -10.44 11.31 -2.10
CA THR A 72 -10.53 12.71 -2.52
C THR A 72 -10.54 12.84 -4.05
N GLN A 73 -9.75 12.06 -4.78
CA GLN A 73 -9.82 12.05 -6.26
C GLN A 73 -11.11 11.42 -6.79
N THR A 74 -11.61 10.34 -6.18
CA THR A 74 -12.89 9.72 -6.57
C THR A 74 -14.05 10.70 -6.42
N VAL A 75 -14.11 11.43 -5.30
CA VAL A 75 -15.13 12.46 -5.06
C VAL A 75 -15.02 13.59 -6.07
N ARG A 76 -13.80 14.04 -6.42
CA ARG A 76 -13.61 15.06 -7.47
C ARG A 76 -14.16 14.61 -8.82
N LYS A 77 -13.81 13.41 -9.27
CA LYS A 77 -14.34 12.84 -10.54
C LYS A 77 -15.87 12.79 -10.54
N TYR A 78 -16.48 12.42 -9.41
CA TYR A 78 -17.93 12.41 -9.27
C TYR A 78 -18.55 13.81 -9.36
N LEU A 79 -17.96 14.79 -8.68
CA LEU A 79 -18.41 16.18 -8.73
C LEU A 79 -18.27 16.76 -10.14
N ASP A 80 -17.17 16.47 -10.84
CA ASP A 80 -16.94 16.94 -12.21
C ASP A 80 -17.95 16.33 -13.17
N HIS A 81 -18.29 15.05 -13.00
CA HIS A 81 -19.37 14.40 -13.75
C HIS A 81 -20.73 15.06 -13.50
N ILE A 82 -21.08 15.38 -12.24
CA ILE A 82 -22.32 16.11 -11.93
C ILE A 82 -22.34 17.48 -12.61
N LYS A 83 -21.25 18.25 -12.49
CA LYS A 83 -21.15 19.58 -13.09
C LYS A 83 -21.32 19.54 -14.60
N TYR A 84 -20.63 18.61 -15.26
CA TYR A 84 -20.73 18.42 -16.71
C TYR A 84 -22.18 18.16 -17.15
N LYS A 85 -22.89 17.29 -16.42
CA LYS A 85 -24.31 17.01 -16.68
C LYS A 85 -25.22 18.21 -16.46
N MET A 86 -24.98 18.99 -15.41
CA MET A 86 -25.74 20.22 -15.14
C MET A 86 -25.52 21.28 -16.23
N SER A 87 -24.31 21.39 -16.78
CA SER A 87 -23.98 22.35 -17.85
C SER A 87 -24.47 21.94 -19.24
N SER A 88 -24.77 20.66 -19.48
CA SER A 88 -25.17 20.12 -20.80
C SER A 88 -26.68 19.85 -20.92
N ALA A 89 -27.46 20.00 -19.84
CA ALA A 89 -28.89 19.75 -19.84
C ALA A 89 -29.72 20.99 -20.27
N THR A 90 -29.94 21.15 -21.58
CA THR A 90 -31.05 21.97 -22.13
C THR A 90 -32.36 21.16 -22.23
N THR A 91 -32.30 19.83 -22.12
CA THR A 91 -33.44 18.92 -22.22
C THR A 91 -33.49 18.00 -21.00
N GLN A 92 -34.71 17.66 -20.56
CA GLN A 92 -35.00 16.89 -19.33
C GLN A 92 -33.99 15.77 -19.05
N PRO A 93 -33.53 15.62 -17.79
CA PRO A 93 -32.53 14.62 -17.43
C PRO A 93 -33.16 13.23 -17.53
N THR A 94 -32.83 12.49 -18.59
CA THR A 94 -33.13 11.06 -18.65
C THR A 94 -32.28 10.34 -17.61
N CYS A 95 -32.99 9.70 -16.68
CA CYS A 95 -32.42 8.89 -15.61
C CYS A 95 -31.74 7.64 -16.18
N SER A 96 -30.46 7.69 -16.56
CA SER A 96 -29.74 6.43 -16.83
C SER A 96 -28.21 6.44 -16.77
N GLU A 97 -27.52 7.56 -17.02
CA GLU A 97 -26.04 7.53 -16.95
C GLU A 97 -25.53 7.66 -15.52
N THR A 98 -25.30 6.52 -14.89
CA THR A 98 -24.65 6.39 -13.59
C THR A 98 -23.16 6.72 -13.71
N PHE A 99 -22.58 7.47 -12.77
CA PHE A 99 -21.14 7.62 -12.65
C PHE A 99 -20.50 6.25 -12.43
N ARG A 100 -19.53 5.88 -13.28
CA ARG A 100 -18.82 4.60 -13.21
C ARG A 100 -17.32 4.84 -13.21
N ILE A 101 -16.62 4.01 -12.44
CA ILE A 101 -15.17 3.95 -12.41
C ILE A 101 -14.79 2.56 -12.91
N SER A 102 -14.05 2.48 -14.02
CA SER A 102 -13.57 1.19 -14.51
C SER A 102 -12.44 0.67 -13.61
N VAL A 103 -12.12 -0.62 -13.71
CA VAL A 103 -10.96 -1.20 -13.01
C VAL A 103 -9.65 -0.51 -13.43
N LEU A 104 -9.53 -0.12 -14.70
CA LEU A 104 -8.37 0.60 -15.21
C LEU A 104 -8.25 1.99 -14.56
N ASP A 105 -9.37 2.72 -14.45
CA ASP A 105 -9.40 4.00 -13.74
C ASP A 105 -8.99 3.84 -12.28
N ALA A 106 -9.53 2.82 -11.61
CA ALA A 106 -9.19 2.49 -10.23
C ALA A 106 -7.70 2.19 -10.07
N LEU A 107 -7.07 1.49 -11.02
CA LEU A 107 -5.62 1.21 -11.01
C LEU A 107 -4.79 2.49 -11.14
N TYR A 108 -5.13 3.38 -12.08
CA TYR A 108 -4.47 4.69 -12.20
C TYR A 108 -4.67 5.55 -10.95
N ASP A 109 -5.87 5.50 -10.39
CA ASP A 109 -6.24 6.18 -9.17
C ASP A 109 -5.44 5.66 -7.97
N MET A 110 -5.29 4.35 -7.84
CA MET A 110 -4.44 3.75 -6.80
C MET A 110 -2.98 4.19 -6.97
N ARG A 111 -2.44 4.20 -8.19
CA ARG A 111 -1.08 4.69 -8.45
C ARG A 111 -0.94 6.16 -8.04
N SER A 112 -1.85 7.03 -8.48
CA SER A 112 -1.82 8.47 -8.14
C SER A 112 -1.93 8.71 -6.63
N ALA A 113 -2.77 7.94 -5.95
CA ALA A 113 -2.93 8.03 -4.50
C ALA A 113 -1.64 7.60 -3.77
N TRP A 114 -0.99 6.53 -4.24
CA TRP A 114 0.28 6.06 -3.68
C TRP A 114 1.41 7.07 -3.84
N ASP A 115 1.52 7.72 -5.00
CA ASP A 115 2.55 8.73 -5.25
C ASP A 115 2.43 9.92 -4.29
N LYS A 116 1.21 10.25 -3.86
CA LYS A 116 0.91 11.31 -2.88
C LYS A 116 1.22 10.95 -1.43
N VAL A 117 1.34 9.67 -1.08
CA VAL A 117 1.74 9.25 0.28
C VAL A 117 3.19 9.66 0.55
N THR A 118 3.41 10.63 1.43
CA THR A 118 4.76 11.19 1.65
C THR A 118 5.71 10.21 2.36
N GLU A 119 7.01 10.35 2.14
CA GLU A 119 8.01 9.61 2.90
C GLU A 119 7.93 9.89 4.40
N GLN A 120 7.50 11.09 4.80
CA GLN A 120 7.31 11.43 6.20
C GLN A 120 6.17 10.61 6.82
N THR A 121 5.11 10.33 6.08
CA THR A 121 4.03 9.43 6.52
C THR A 121 4.56 8.01 6.73
N VAL A 122 5.41 7.53 5.82
CA VAL A 122 6.05 6.20 5.93
C VAL A 122 6.99 6.16 7.14
N LYS A 123 7.88 7.15 7.28
CA LYS A 123 8.82 7.26 8.39
C LYS A 123 8.11 7.39 9.73
N LYS A 124 7.03 8.18 9.84
CA LYS A 124 6.24 8.30 11.08
C LYS A 124 5.60 6.98 11.51
N GLY A 125 5.15 6.15 10.55
CA GLY A 125 4.66 4.80 10.82
C GLY A 125 5.75 3.88 11.37
N ASP A 126 6.99 4.02 10.89
CA ASP A 126 8.13 3.21 11.35
C ASP A 126 8.74 3.72 12.68
N THR A 127 8.85 5.04 12.89
CA THR A 127 9.50 5.65 14.07
C THR A 127 8.73 5.42 15.37
N ARG A 128 7.39 5.27 15.32
CA ARG A 128 6.59 4.90 16.51
C ARG A 128 7.00 3.56 17.13
N ARG A 129 7.80 2.75 16.41
CA ARG A 129 8.33 1.45 16.87
C ARG A 129 9.78 1.50 17.36
N GLY A 130 10.54 2.54 17.02
CA GLY A 130 12.00 2.57 17.16
C GLY A 130 12.54 2.95 18.55
N LYS A 131 12.25 2.17 19.60
CA LYS A 131 13.08 2.12 20.82
C LYS A 131 13.56 0.68 21.03
N SER A 132 14.48 0.24 20.19
CA SER A 132 15.23 -1.01 20.38
C SER A 132 16.65 -0.76 19.91
N SER A 133 17.60 -0.93 20.83
CA SER A 133 19.03 -0.66 20.69
C SER A 133 19.69 -1.62 19.68
N ASN A 134 19.62 -1.33 18.39
CA ASN A 134 20.65 -1.75 17.45
C ASN A 134 20.56 -0.98 16.12
N ARG A 135 21.65 -0.30 15.74
CA ARG A 135 21.71 0.68 14.63
C ARG A 135 21.68 0.05 13.23
N ASN A 136 21.63 -1.28 13.11
CA ASN A 136 21.82 -1.99 11.83
C ASN A 136 20.55 -2.65 11.25
N THR A 137 19.36 -2.46 11.83
CA THR A 137 18.12 -3.10 11.35
C THR A 137 17.11 -2.06 10.86
N LEU A 138 17.20 -1.69 9.58
CA LEU A 138 16.10 -1.00 8.89
C LEU A 138 14.94 -1.99 8.72
N GLY A 139 13.94 -1.91 9.60
CA GLY A 139 12.70 -2.65 9.43
C GLY A 139 11.90 -2.03 8.31
N ILE A 140 11.78 -2.73 7.17
CA ILE A 140 10.98 -2.27 6.04
C ILE A 140 9.57 -2.81 6.23
N CYS A 141 8.64 -1.93 6.58
CA CYS A 141 7.21 -2.24 6.53
C CYS A 141 6.72 -2.06 5.11
N GLN A 142 6.71 -3.14 4.31
CA GLN A 142 6.07 -3.25 2.99
C GLN A 142 6.08 -1.96 2.11
N ALA A 143 7.15 -1.16 2.16
CA ALA A 143 7.28 0.06 1.39
C ALA A 143 8.33 -0.14 0.28
N ALA A 144 8.22 -1.25 -0.46
CA ALA A 144 9.14 -1.54 -1.57
C ALA A 144 8.80 -0.78 -2.87
N GLY A 145 7.83 0.14 -2.86
CA GLY A 145 7.22 0.68 -4.08
C GLY A 145 7.67 2.08 -4.54
N LYS A 146 8.21 2.94 -3.68
CA LYS A 146 8.66 4.28 -4.11
C LYS A 146 10.11 4.24 -4.64
N ARG A 147 10.32 3.62 -5.80
CA ARG A 147 11.47 4.00 -6.63
C ARG A 147 10.92 4.76 -7.83
N ARG A 148 11.32 6.03 -7.95
CA ARG A 148 11.30 6.76 -9.23
C ARG A 148 12.08 5.91 -10.21
N LEU A 149 11.42 5.41 -11.26
CA LEU A 149 12.15 4.96 -12.44
C LEU A 149 12.86 6.21 -12.99
N PRO A 150 14.17 6.16 -13.25
CA PRO A 150 14.80 7.20 -14.04
C PRO A 150 14.14 7.17 -15.43
N VAL A 151 13.83 8.36 -15.94
CA VAL A 151 13.43 8.58 -17.33
C VAL A 151 14.59 8.19 -18.24
#